data_AF-A0A974P3R7-F1
#
_entry.id   AF-A0A974P3R7-F1
#
_cell.length_a   1.000
_cell.length_b   1.000
_cell.length_c   1.000
_cell.angle_alpha   90.00
_cell.angle_beta   90.00
_cell.angle_gamma   90.00
#
_symmetry.space_group_name_H-M   'P 1'
#
loop_
_entity.id
_entity.type
_entity.pdbx_description
1 polymer ?
#
loop_
_entity_poly.entity_id
_entity_poly.type
_entity_poly.pdbx_seq_one_letter_code
_entity_poly.pdbx_strand_id
1 'polypeptide(L)' 'MAYKPFDLTGKVALVTGGNGGIGFGMVEALAQSGADVVIWGRTPRRTPTRKTS' A
#
# COMPACT_ATOMS: atom_id res chain seq x y z
N MET A 1 16.34 -16.55 -9.81
CA MET A 1 15.46 -16.84 -8.66
C MET A 1 14.27 -15.90 -8.76
N ALA A 2 13.09 -16.38 -9.15
CA ALA A 2 11.89 -15.56 -9.17
C ALA A 2 11.33 -15.47 -7.74
N TYR A 3 11.42 -14.30 -7.12
CA TYR A 3 10.81 -14.06 -5.82
C TYR A 3 9.29 -13.99 -5.99
N LYS A 4 8.58 -14.92 -5.34
CA LYS A 4 7.12 -14.92 -5.32
C LYS A 4 6.67 -13.89 -4.28
N PRO A 5 5.91 -12.85 -4.66
CA PRO A 5 5.39 -11.87 -3.71
C PRO A 5 4.61 -12.60 -2.62
N PHE A 6 4.72 -12.13 -1.38
CA PHE A 6 3.89 -12.64 -0.29
C PHE A 6 2.42 -12.45 -0.65
N ASP A 7 1.59 -13.47 -0.40
CA ASP A 7 0.14 -13.34 -0.50
C ASP A 7 -0.38 -12.71 0.79
N LEU A 8 -0.94 -11.51 0.67
CA LEU A 8 -1.51 -10.73 1.76
C LEU A 8 -3.03 -10.57 1.61
N THR A 9 -3.65 -11.42 0.79
CA THR A 9 -5.10 -11.41 0.58
C THR A 9 -5.86 -11.50 1.92
N GLY A 10 -6.80 -10.57 2.12
CA GLY A 10 -7.60 -10.47 3.34
C GLY A 10 -6.86 -9.89 4.55
N LYS A 11 -5.66 -9.32 4.36
CA LYS A 11 -4.93 -8.58 5.39
C LYS A 11 -5.02 -7.07 5.13
N VAL A 12 -5.08 -6.31 6.22
CA VAL A 12 -5.05 -4.86 6.20
C VAL A 12 -3.68 -4.38 6.69
N ALA A 13 -3.02 -3.50 5.93
CA ALA A 13 -1.71 -2.95 6.24
C ALA A 13 -1.77 -1.42 6.38
N LEU A 14 -1.28 -0.89 7.50
CA LEU A 14 -1.12 0.55 7.72
C LEU A 14 0.31 0.97 7.37
N VAL A 15 0.47 1.89 6.41
CA VAL A 15 1.77 2.44 6.03
C VAL A 15 1.85 3.90 6.47
N THR A 16 2.74 4.19 7.42
CA THR A 16 3.08 5.56 7.82
C THR A 16 4.10 6.15 6.85
N GLY A 17 3.94 7.41 6.46
CA GLY A 17 4.80 8.05 5.47
C GLY A 17 4.63 7.53 4.04
N GLY A 18 3.55 6.78 3.74
CA GLY A 18 3.27 6.25 2.40
C GLY A 18 2.90 7.30 1.33
N ASN A 19 2.92 8.59 1.69
CA ASN A 19 2.59 9.69 0.77
C ASN A 19 3.72 10.03 -0.21
N GLY A 20 4.88 9.38 -0.17
CA GLY A 20 5.95 9.60 -1.15
C GLY A 20 7.20 8.77 -0.91
N GLY A 21 8.16 8.87 -1.83
CA GLY A 21 9.44 8.17 -1.73
C GLY A 21 9.28 6.66 -1.59
N ILE A 22 10.09 6.06 -0.71
CA ILE A 22 10.12 4.61 -0.46
C ILE A 22 8.78 4.10 0.09
N GLY A 23 8.09 4.91 0.90
CA GLY A 23 6.80 4.55 1.47
C GLY A 23 5.73 4.32 0.41
N PHE A 24 5.80 5.04 -0.73
CA PHE A 24 4.88 4.82 -1.85
C PHE A 24 5.14 3.48 -2.55
N GLY A 25 6.42 3.14 -2.79
CA GLY A 25 6.78 1.84 -3.36
C GLY A 25 6.35 0.67 -2.45
N MET A 26 6.38 0.85 -1.13
CA MET A 26 5.85 -0.13 -0.18
C MET A 26 4.34 -0.29 -0.29
N VAL A 27 3.58 0.81 -0.41
CA VAL A 27 2.12 0.75 -0.62
C VAL A 27 1.79 -0.01 -1.90
N GLU A 28 2.50 0.26 -3.00
CA GLU A 28 2.28 -0.42 -4.28
C GLU A 28 2.59 -1.91 -4.19
N ALA A 29 3.71 -2.29 -3.57
CA ALA A 29 4.06 -3.70 -3.39
C ALA A 29 3.04 -4.44 -2.50
N LEU A 30 2.59 -3.84 -1.40
CA LEU A 30 1.59 -4.43 -0.51
C LEU A 30 0.22 -4.59 -1.20
N ALA A 31 -0.19 -3.60 -2.00
CA ALA A 31 -1.42 -3.67 -2.77
C ALA A 31 -1.35 -4.74 -3.87
N GLN A 32 -0.20 -4.87 -4.56
CA GLN A 32 0.03 -5.93 -5.55
C GLN A 32 0.03 -7.33 -4.93
N SER A 33 0.44 -7.44 -3.67
CA SER A 33 0.35 -8.64 -2.85
C SER A 33 -1.07 -8.97 -2.37
N GLY A 34 -2.08 -8.13 -2.66
CA GLY A 34 -3.48 -8.38 -2.29
C GLY A 34 -3.90 -7.83 -0.93
N ALA A 35 -3.05 -7.03 -0.27
CA ALA A 35 -3.41 -6.37 0.98
C ALA A 35 -4.33 -5.16 0.74
N ASP A 36 -5.22 -4.91 1.69
CA ASP A 36 -5.89 -3.61 1.82
C ASP A 36 -4.95 -2.64 2.53
N VAL A 37 -4.55 -1.56 1.86
CA VAL A 37 -3.53 -0.65 2.38
C VAL A 37 -4.13 0.68 2.81
N VAL A 38 -3.84 1.09 4.04
CA VAL A 38 -4.17 2.40 4.61
C VAL A 38 -2.91 3.25 4.66
N ILE A 39 -2.97 4.47 4.14
CA ILE A 39 -1.83 5.39 4.12
C ILE A 39 -2.03 6.46 5.19
N TRP A 40 -1.04 6.63 6.06
CA TRP A 40 -1.02 7.70 7.06
C TRP A 40 0.11 8.70 6.80
N GLY A 41 -0.24 9.97 6.65
CA GLY A 41 0.75 11.03 6.43
C GLY A 41 0.18 12.43 6.66
N ARG A 42 1.07 13.39 6.96
CA ARG A 42 0.70 14.78 7.31
C ARG A 42 0.26 15.61 6.11
N THR A 43 0.84 15.35 4.93
CA THR A 43 0.51 16.08 3.70
C THR A 43 -0.45 15.24 2.88
N PRO A 44 -1.66 15.71 2.55
CA PRO A 44 -2.57 14.98 1.69
C PRO A 44 -1.98 14.90 0.28
N ARG A 45 -1.60 13.71 -0.18
CA ARG A 45 -1.27 13.47 -1.59
C ARG A 45 -2.57 13.11 -2.32
N ARG A 46 -2.78 13.71 -3.49
CA ARG A 46 -3.81 13.27 -4.45
C ARG A 46 -3.44 11.89 -4.96
N THR A 47 -3.95 10.86 -4.31
CA THR A 47 -3.87 9.49 -4.80
C THR A 47 -5.30 9.01 -4.99
N PRO A 48 -5.66 8.36 -6.11
CA PRO A 48 -6.98 7.76 -6.29
C PRO A 48 -7.10 6.61 -5.28
N THR A 49 -7.64 6.89 -4.11
CA THR A 49 -8.07 5.84 -3.20
C THR A 49 -9.19 5.10 -3.91
N ARG A 50 -8.92 3.87 -4.36
CA ARG A 50 -9.98 2.99 -4.80
C ARG A 50 -10.86 2.78 -3.58
N LYS A 51 -12.03 3.43 -3.56
CA LYS A 51 -13.09 3.15 -2.60
C LYS A 51 -13.40 1.66 -2.73
N THR A 52 -12.96 0.87 -1.77
CA THR A 52 -13.58 -0.43 -1.50
C THR A 52 -15.02 -0.12 -1.08
N SER A 53 -15.95 -0.61 -1.89
CA SER A 53 -17.39 -0.60 -1.62
C SER A 53 -17.75 -1.78 -0.72
#